data_AF-A0AAX1RZ12-F1
#
_entry.id   AF-A0AAX1RZ12-F1
#
_cell.length_a   1.000
_cell.length_b   1.000
_cell.length_c   1.000
_cell.angle_alpha   90.00
_cell.angle_beta   90.00
_cell.angle_gamma   90.00
#
_symmetry.space_group_name_H-M   'P 1'
#
loop_
_entity.id
_entity.type
_entity.pdbx_description
1 polymer ?
#
loop_
_entity_poly.entity_id
_entity_poly.type
_entity_poly.pdbx_seq_one_letter_code
_entity_poly.pdbx_strand_id
1 'polypeptide(L)'
;MELILLLCSSGVAGLFTYIYLDYLSIFDTEKAEIKKMFSVLFSLISIGGFMIVLYFIKYIHVNNILRIIIVLIISFIIINVLNRFAYPYIIKRFRNKMNKERKANNLNPLNDKHAIDTILQTSNMFYVEKYKDSEKPIYQGILLKHQMTNDLDSMFIIRPTPIIKSSEKVNEEYYYQPKNTDEYYKFYSLKN
;
A
#
# COMPACT_ATOMS: atom_id res chain seq x y z
N MET A 1 -8.17 24.51 -24.81
CA MET A 1 -7.80 23.09 -25.05
C MET A 1 -6.49 22.76 -24.35
N GLU A 2 -5.48 23.63 -24.45
CA GLU A 2 -4.17 23.48 -23.82
C GLU A 2 -4.20 23.37 -22.29
N LEU A 3 -4.96 24.22 -21.57
CA LEU A 3 -5.03 24.15 -20.11
C LEU A 3 -5.67 22.85 -19.58
N ILE A 4 -6.58 22.24 -20.35
CA ILE A 4 -7.25 20.99 -19.97
C ILE A 4 -6.38 19.78 -20.32
N LEU A 5 -5.72 19.82 -21.49
CA LEU A 5 -4.65 18.89 -21.80
C LEU A 5 -3.55 18.96 -20.75
N LEU A 6 -3.18 20.17 -20.30
CA LEU A 6 -2.23 20.42 -19.22
C LEU A 6 -2.72 19.85 -17.90
N LEU A 7 -3.99 20.02 -17.50
CA LEU A 7 -4.51 19.44 -16.26
C LEU A 7 -4.62 17.90 -16.31
N CYS A 8 -4.89 17.33 -17.48
CA CYS A 8 -4.91 15.88 -17.67
C CYS A 8 -3.49 15.29 -17.83
N SER A 9 -2.53 16.08 -18.35
CA SER A 9 -1.14 15.67 -18.60
C SER A 9 -0.16 16.06 -17.50
N SER A 10 -0.51 16.99 -16.61
CA SER A 10 0.33 17.48 -15.50
C SER A 10 0.53 16.44 -14.39
N GLY A 11 0.04 15.22 -14.59
CA GLY A 11 0.16 14.15 -13.62
C GLY A 11 -0.78 14.28 -12.43
N VAL A 12 -1.67 15.27 -12.38
CA VAL A 12 -2.61 15.43 -11.24
C VAL A 12 -3.55 14.23 -11.11
N ALA A 13 -4.12 13.75 -12.23
CA ALA A 13 -4.95 12.54 -12.23
C ALA A 13 -4.16 11.28 -11.86
N GLY A 14 -2.93 11.15 -12.37
CA GLY A 14 -2.02 10.06 -12.02
C GLY A 14 -1.60 10.10 -10.55
N LEU A 15 -1.36 11.29 -9.99
CA LEU A 15 -1.03 11.53 -8.59
C LEU A 15 -2.21 11.22 -7.67
N PHE A 16 -3.44 11.62 -8.03
CA PHE A 16 -4.64 11.24 -7.27
C PHE A 16 -4.85 9.72 -7.25
N THR A 17 -4.67 9.08 -8.40
CA THR A 17 -4.75 7.62 -8.53
C THR A 17 -3.68 6.93 -7.68
N TYR A 18 -2.46 7.45 -7.74
CA TYR A 18 -1.33 6.97 -6.96
C TYR A 18 -1.59 7.10 -5.45
N ILE A 19 -1.99 8.29 -4.98
CA ILE A 19 -2.33 8.54 -3.57
C ILE A 19 -3.44 7.60 -3.11
N TYR A 20 -4.51 7.46 -3.90
CA TYR A 20 -5.62 6.56 -3.57
C TYR A 20 -5.18 5.09 -3.40
N LEU A 21 -4.33 4.61 -4.30
CA LEU A 21 -3.83 3.22 -4.26
C LEU A 21 -2.78 3.01 -3.16
N ASP A 22 -1.97 4.02 -2.85
CA ASP A 22 -1.02 4.01 -1.74
C ASP A 22 -1.79 3.98 -0.40
N TYR A 23 -2.89 4.73 -0.25
CA TYR A 23 -3.78 4.64 0.92
C TYR A 23 -4.45 3.28 1.10
N LEU A 24 -4.64 2.52 0.01
CA LEU A 24 -5.14 1.14 0.07
C LEU A 24 -4.03 0.13 0.38
N SER A 25 -2.81 0.60 0.69
CA SER A 25 -1.60 -0.21 0.90
C SER A 25 -1.25 -1.10 -0.30
N ILE A 26 -1.82 -0.83 -1.48
CA ILE A 26 -1.57 -1.65 -2.68
C ILE A 26 -0.13 -1.48 -3.15
N PHE A 27 0.54 -0.39 -2.80
CA PHE A 27 1.93 -0.12 -3.17
C PHE A 27 2.90 -0.08 -1.99
N ASP A 28 2.48 -0.33 -0.75
CA ASP A 28 3.33 -0.11 0.45
C ASP A 28 4.68 -0.83 0.40
N THR A 29 4.74 -2.01 -0.24
CA THR A 29 5.95 -2.83 -0.36
C THR A 29 6.77 -2.59 -1.62
N GLU A 30 6.32 -1.72 -2.54
CA GLU A 30 7.00 -1.47 -3.81
C GLU A 30 8.14 -0.45 -3.67
N LYS A 31 9.22 -0.66 -4.42
CA LYS A 31 10.33 0.31 -4.50
C LYS A 31 9.84 1.65 -5.07
N ALA A 32 10.46 2.74 -4.62
CA ALA A 32 10.13 4.10 -5.07
C ALA A 32 10.19 4.27 -6.61
N GLU A 33 11.09 3.54 -7.29
CA GLU A 33 11.19 3.54 -8.76
C GLU A 33 9.95 2.94 -9.42
N ILE A 34 9.43 1.83 -8.89
CA ILE A 34 8.23 1.15 -9.37
C ILE A 34 7.01 2.04 -9.13
N LYS A 35 6.95 2.69 -7.95
CA LYS A 35 5.94 3.70 -7.61
C LYS A 35 5.91 4.86 -8.63
N LYS A 36 7.06 5.39 -9.03
CA LYS A 36 7.17 6.42 -10.08
C LYS A 36 6.70 5.92 -11.44
N MET A 37 7.07 4.70 -11.82
CA MET A 37 6.63 4.09 -13.08
C MET A 37 5.10 3.98 -13.15
N PHE A 38 4.45 3.55 -12.06
CA PHE A 38 2.98 3.49 -12.00
C PHE A 38 2.32 4.86 -12.13
N SER A 39 2.87 5.91 -11.51
CA SER A 39 2.36 7.28 -11.65
C SER A 39 2.39 7.76 -13.12
N VAL A 40 3.49 7.51 -13.83
CA VAL A 40 3.60 7.83 -15.27
C VAL A 40 2.59 7.03 -16.09
N LEU A 41 2.46 5.73 -15.81
CA LEU A 41 1.49 4.86 -16.50
C LEU A 41 0.04 5.36 -16.30
N PHE A 42 -0.36 5.69 -15.07
CA PHE A 42 -1.71 6.21 -14.80
C PHE A 42 -1.96 7.55 -15.47
N SER A 43 -0.95 8.40 -15.56
CA SER A 43 -1.04 9.66 -16.28
C SER A 43 -1.28 9.43 -17.77
N LEU A 44 -0.55 8.50 -18.40
CA LEU A 44 -0.76 8.13 -19.80
C LEU A 44 -2.14 7.55 -20.06
N ILE A 45 -2.64 6.67 -19.19
CA ILE A 45 -3.98 6.10 -19.31
C ILE A 45 -5.05 7.19 -19.16
N SER A 46 -4.85 8.14 -18.25
CA SER A 46 -5.78 9.26 -18.05
C SER A 46 -5.86 10.17 -19.28
N ILE A 47 -4.72 10.50 -19.89
CA ILE A 47 -4.66 11.23 -21.16
C ILE A 47 -5.35 10.44 -22.27
N GLY A 48 -5.09 9.13 -22.36
CA GLY A 48 -5.73 8.25 -23.35
C GLY A 48 -7.26 8.23 -23.21
N GLY A 49 -7.76 8.07 -21.99
CA GLY A 49 -9.19 8.12 -21.69
C GLY A 49 -9.82 9.46 -22.09
N PHE A 50 -9.17 10.57 -21.75
CA PHE A 50 -9.63 11.91 -22.16
C PHE A 50 -9.71 12.06 -23.68
N MET A 51 -8.67 11.62 -24.42
CA MET A 51 -8.64 11.69 -25.88
C MET A 51 -9.75 10.86 -26.54
N ILE A 52 -10.03 9.66 -25.99
CA ILE A 52 -11.12 8.79 -26.45
C ILE A 52 -12.47 9.50 -26.25
N VAL A 53 -12.73 10.05 -25.05
CA VAL A 53 -13.97 10.77 -24.75
C VAL A 53 -14.14 11.98 -25.67
N LEU A 54 -13.06 12.73 -25.92
CA LEU A 54 -13.08 13.90 -26.79
C LEU A 54 -13.40 13.54 -28.26
N TYR A 55 -12.88 12.39 -28.72
CA TYR A 55 -13.19 11.83 -30.03
C TYR A 55 -14.68 11.49 -30.15
N PHE A 56 -15.25 10.77 -29.19
CA PHE A 56 -16.67 10.39 -29.22
C PHE A 56 -17.62 11.59 -29.11
N ILE A 57 -17.29 12.59 -28.30
CA ILE A 57 -18.14 13.79 -28.16
C ILE A 57 -18.09 14.65 -29.44
N LYS A 58 -17.13 14.44 -30.35
CA LYS A 58 -17.10 15.11 -31.67
C LYS A 58 -18.35 14.86 -32.50
N TYR A 59 -18.98 13.71 -32.31
CA TYR A 59 -20.19 13.32 -33.04
C TYR A 59 -21.45 13.97 -32.48
N ILE A 60 -21.37 14.66 -31.34
CA ILE A 60 -22.50 15.36 -30.74
C ILE A 60 -22.44 16.83 -31.17
N HIS A 61 -23.48 17.31 -31.85
CA HIS A 61 -23.61 18.72 -32.22
C HIS A 61 -24.03 19.58 -31.02
N VAL A 62 -23.03 20.04 -30.26
CA VAL A 62 -23.19 20.96 -29.13
C VAL A 62 -22.20 22.11 -29.26
N ASN A 63 -22.50 23.25 -28.63
CA ASN A 63 -21.57 24.37 -28.54
C ASN A 63 -20.22 23.93 -27.94
N ASN A 64 -19.12 24.52 -28.46
CA ASN A 64 -17.75 24.14 -28.08
C ASN A 64 -17.48 24.21 -26.57
N ILE A 65 -18.01 25.21 -25.87
CA ILE A 65 -17.85 25.35 -24.41
C ILE A 65 -18.55 24.20 -23.67
N LEU A 66 -19.79 23.90 -24.06
CA LEU A 66 -20.61 22.86 -23.44
C LEU A 66 -20.01 21.48 -23.68
N ARG A 67 -19.47 21.26 -24.88
CA ARG A 67 -18.70 20.07 -25.25
C ARG A 67 -17.51 19.86 -24.32
N ILE A 68 -16.73 20.89 -24.03
CA ILE A 68 -15.58 20.80 -23.12
C ILE A 68 -16.01 20.41 -21.70
N ILE A 69 -17.08 21.01 -21.19
CA ILE A 69 -17.61 20.71 -19.86
C ILE A 69 -18.05 19.23 -19.77
N ILE A 70 -18.76 18.73 -20.79
CA ILE A 70 -19.19 17.33 -20.85
C ILE A 70 -17.97 16.38 -20.89
N VAL A 71 -16.95 16.69 -21.71
CA VAL A 71 -15.72 15.89 -21.77
C VAL A 71 -15.05 15.80 -20.40
N LEU A 72 -14.94 16.93 -19.67
CA LEU A 72 -14.33 16.96 -18.34
C LEU A 72 -15.09 16.08 -17.34
N ILE A 73 -16.41 16.21 -17.29
CA ILE A 73 -17.26 15.44 -16.36
C ILE A 73 -17.16 13.94 -16.67
N ILE A 74 -17.29 13.56 -17.93
CA ILE A 74 -17.21 12.15 -18.33
C ILE A 74 -15.83 11.57 -18.05
N SER A 75 -14.75 12.32 -18.35
CA SER A 75 -13.38 11.88 -18.08
C SER A 75 -13.15 11.68 -16.58
N PHE A 76 -13.67 12.59 -15.75
CA PHE A 76 -13.59 12.45 -14.29
C PHE A 76 -14.32 11.20 -13.78
N ILE A 77 -15.53 10.92 -14.29
CA ILE A 77 -16.29 9.71 -13.95
C ILE A 77 -15.51 8.46 -14.34
N ILE A 78 -14.95 8.42 -15.55
CA ILE A 78 -14.15 7.28 -16.03
C ILE A 78 -12.93 7.06 -15.13
N ILE A 79 -12.18 8.12 -14.82
CA ILE A 79 -10.99 8.02 -13.94
C ILE A 79 -11.39 7.49 -12.56
N ASN A 80 -12.50 7.96 -11.99
CA ASN A 80 -12.97 7.48 -10.70
C ASN A 80 -13.36 5.98 -10.73
N VAL A 81 -14.03 5.53 -11.79
CA VAL A 81 -14.37 4.10 -11.99
C VAL A 81 -13.10 3.26 -12.15
N LEU A 82 -12.12 3.74 -12.93
CA LEU A 82 -10.83 3.06 -13.09
C LEU A 82 -10.10 2.93 -11.75
N ASN A 83 -10.05 4.01 -10.96
CA ASN A 83 -9.39 4.04 -9.65
C ASN A 83 -10.03 3.10 -8.64
N ARG A 84 -11.36 3.05 -8.61
CA ARG A 84 -12.08 2.23 -7.63
C ARG A 84 -12.09 0.75 -7.98
N PHE A 85 -12.11 0.39 -9.27
CA PHE A 85 -12.34 -0.99 -9.70
C PHE A 85 -11.20 -1.56 -10.56
N ALA A 86 -10.89 -0.91 -11.68
CA ALA A 86 -9.99 -1.48 -12.68
C ALA A 86 -8.55 -1.57 -12.18
N TYR A 87 -7.99 -0.49 -11.64
CA TYR A 87 -6.60 -0.47 -11.19
C TYR A 87 -6.34 -1.42 -10.01
N PRO A 88 -7.14 -1.43 -8.92
CA PRO A 88 -6.95 -2.40 -7.85
C PRO A 88 -7.00 -3.85 -8.35
N TYR A 89 -7.94 -4.16 -9.25
CA TYR A 89 -8.07 -5.49 -9.82
C TYR A 89 -6.86 -5.90 -10.67
N ILE A 90 -6.42 -5.02 -11.58
CA ILE A 90 -5.29 -5.28 -12.49
C ILE A 90 -4.00 -5.46 -11.68
N ILE A 91 -3.74 -4.59 -10.69
CA ILE A 91 -2.54 -4.66 -9.86
C ILE A 91 -2.52 -5.97 -9.06
N LYS A 92 -3.65 -6.34 -8.43
CA LYS A 92 -3.77 -7.60 -7.69
C LYS A 92 -3.50 -8.81 -8.61
N ARG A 93 -4.02 -8.80 -9.84
CA ARG A 93 -3.72 -9.84 -10.83
C ARG A 93 -2.24 -9.87 -11.23
N PHE A 94 -1.64 -8.72 -11.47
CA PHE A 94 -0.22 -8.60 -11.82
C PHE A 94 0.65 -9.17 -10.69
N ARG A 95 0.39 -8.79 -9.44
CA ARG A 95 1.08 -9.33 -8.26
C ARG A 95 0.95 -10.83 -8.12
N ASN A 96 -0.26 -11.37 -8.32
CA ASN A 96 -0.46 -12.82 -8.27
C ASN A 96 0.38 -13.56 -9.32
N LYS A 97 0.53 -13.01 -10.52
CA LYS A 97 1.42 -13.57 -11.55
C LYS A 97 2.89 -13.47 -11.14
N MET A 98 3.33 -12.30 -10.69
CA MET A 98 4.70 -12.08 -10.23
C MET A 98 5.06 -13.01 -9.07
N ASN A 99 4.17 -13.21 -8.11
CA ASN A 99 4.39 -14.13 -6.98
C ASN A 99 4.44 -15.59 -7.42
N LYS A 100 3.73 -15.99 -8.47
CA LYS A 100 3.88 -17.33 -9.06
C LYS A 100 5.26 -17.51 -9.68
N GLU A 101 5.75 -16.51 -10.43
CA GLU A 101 7.10 -16.56 -11.00
C GLU A 101 8.19 -16.54 -9.93
N ARG A 102 8.04 -15.73 -8.88
CA ARG A 102 8.96 -15.72 -7.73
C ARG A 102 9.02 -17.09 -7.07
N LYS A 103 7.88 -17.73 -6.82
CA LYS A 103 7.83 -19.10 -6.28
C LYS A 103 8.52 -20.11 -7.20
N ALA A 104 8.30 -20.01 -8.51
CA ALA A 104 8.99 -20.86 -9.50
C ALA A 104 10.51 -20.67 -9.47
N ASN A 105 10.98 -19.46 -9.13
CA ASN A 105 12.39 -19.11 -8.97
C ASN A 105 12.90 -19.29 -7.52
N ASN A 106 12.18 -19.99 -6.64
CA ASN A 106 12.53 -20.17 -5.22
C ASN A 106 12.73 -18.85 -4.43
N LEU A 107 12.05 -17.79 -4.85
CA LEU A 107 12.03 -16.50 -4.15
C LEU A 107 10.75 -16.37 -3.31
N ASN A 108 10.88 -15.73 -2.15
CA ASN A 108 9.73 -15.41 -1.30
C ASN A 108 8.73 -14.52 -2.04
N PRO A 109 7.42 -14.75 -1.88
CA PRO A 109 6.40 -13.88 -2.48
C PRO A 109 6.49 -12.47 -1.90
N LEU A 110 6.18 -11.47 -2.74
CA LEU A 110 5.98 -10.11 -2.28
C LEU A 110 4.65 -10.05 -1.52
N ASN A 111 4.72 -9.57 -0.29
CA ASN A 111 3.58 -9.49 0.59
C ASN A 111 2.79 -8.20 0.29
N ASP A 112 1.45 -8.28 0.38
CA ASP A 112 0.56 -7.15 0.08
C ASP A 112 0.49 -6.13 1.23
N LYS A 113 0.97 -6.52 2.41
CA LYS A 113 1.01 -5.71 3.63
C LYS A 113 2.42 -5.79 4.21
N HIS A 114 2.77 -4.87 5.11
CA HIS A 114 4.04 -5.02 5.83
C HIS A 114 4.05 -6.38 6.57
N ALA A 115 5.23 -7.01 6.65
CA ALA A 115 5.37 -8.32 7.28
C ALA A 115 4.79 -8.33 8.70
N ILE A 116 4.95 -7.20 9.40
CA ILE A 116 4.40 -6.96 10.73
C ILE A 116 2.86 -6.96 10.75
N ASP A 117 2.19 -6.39 9.75
CA ASP A 117 0.72 -6.37 9.68
C ASP A 117 0.15 -7.76 9.46
N THR A 118 0.93 -8.65 8.83
CA THR A 118 0.56 -10.06 8.66
C THR A 118 0.63 -10.78 10.00
N ILE A 119 1.69 -10.53 10.78
CA ILE A 119 1.86 -11.07 12.14
C ILE A 119 0.73 -10.56 13.05
N LEU A 120 0.49 -9.24 13.05
CA LEU A 120 -0.48 -8.60 13.94
C LEU A 120 -1.96 -8.90 13.62
N GLN A 121 -2.26 -9.52 12.47
CA GLN A 121 -3.61 -9.98 12.11
C GLN A 121 -3.94 -11.37 12.66
N THR A 122 -2.96 -12.10 13.19
CA THR A 122 -3.16 -13.49 13.65
C THR A 122 -3.82 -13.59 15.03
N SER A 123 -3.75 -12.53 15.85
CA SER A 123 -4.32 -12.51 17.20
C SER A 123 -4.80 -11.10 17.60
N ASN A 124 -5.66 -11.03 18.60
CA ASN A 124 -6.18 -9.78 19.16
C ASN A 124 -5.22 -9.15 20.17
N MET A 125 -4.26 -9.91 20.71
CA MET A 125 -3.35 -9.43 21.74
C MET A 125 -1.95 -10.00 21.55
N PHE A 126 -0.97 -9.11 21.51
CA PHE A 126 0.44 -9.45 21.42
C PHE A 126 1.19 -8.94 22.63
N TYR A 127 2.06 -9.79 23.16
CA TYR A 127 3.13 -9.38 24.06
C TYR A 127 4.41 -9.21 23.24
N VAL A 128 5.17 -8.15 23.52
CA VAL A 128 6.35 -7.76 22.74
C VAL A 128 7.51 -7.57 23.66
N GLU A 129 8.66 -8.10 23.26
CA GLU A 129 9.95 -7.93 23.93
C GLU A 129 10.97 -7.37 22.92
N LYS A 130 11.65 -6.29 23.27
CA LYS A 130 12.72 -5.68 22.48
C LYS A 130 14.07 -6.02 23.08
N TYR A 131 15.01 -6.46 22.26
CA TYR A 131 16.36 -6.85 22.65
C TYR A 131 17.43 -6.06 21.88
N LYS A 132 18.63 -5.95 22.47
CA LYS A 132 19.85 -5.45 21.85
C LYS A 132 21.03 -6.18 22.48
N ASP A 133 21.44 -7.29 21.88
CA ASP A 133 22.55 -8.17 22.29
C ASP A 133 22.56 -8.71 23.73
N SER A 134 21.52 -8.44 24.53
CA SER A 134 21.36 -8.88 25.92
C SER A 134 20.39 -10.05 26.04
N GLU A 135 20.61 -10.91 27.04
CA GLU A 135 19.66 -11.98 27.39
C GLU A 135 18.33 -11.45 27.97
N LYS A 136 18.33 -10.20 28.47
CA LYS A 136 17.15 -9.53 29.01
C LYS A 136 16.60 -8.50 28.03
N PRO A 137 15.27 -8.39 27.90
CA PRO A 137 14.66 -7.37 27.06
C PRO A 137 14.90 -5.97 27.63
N ILE A 138 15.17 -5.00 26.74
CA ILE A 138 15.27 -3.57 27.05
C ILE A 138 13.89 -3.00 27.37
N TYR A 139 12.90 -3.40 26.58
CA TYR A 139 11.51 -3.01 26.73
C TYR A 139 10.62 -4.21 26.52
N GLN A 140 9.54 -4.25 27.29
CA GLN A 140 8.58 -5.33 27.18
C GLN A 140 7.19 -4.85 27.56
N GLY A 141 6.17 -5.42 26.96
CA GLY A 141 4.81 -4.99 27.23
C GLY A 141 3.78 -5.57 26.30
N ILE A 142 2.52 -5.26 26.57
CA ILE A 142 1.41 -5.58 25.66
C ILE A 142 1.42 -4.55 24.54
N LEU A 143 1.40 -5.02 23.29
CA LEU A 143 1.27 -4.16 22.12
C LEU A 143 -0.10 -3.48 22.13
N LEU A 144 -0.11 -2.15 22.14
CA LEU A 144 -1.33 -1.37 22.01
C LEU A 144 -1.58 -0.94 20.56
N LYS A 145 -0.51 -0.51 19.88
CA LYS A 145 -0.61 0.04 18.53
C LYS A 145 0.71 -0.13 17.79
N HIS A 146 0.62 -0.28 16.49
CA HIS A 146 1.74 -0.23 15.56
C HIS A 146 1.54 0.93 14.57
N GLN A 147 2.65 1.56 14.17
CA GLN A 147 2.69 2.61 13.17
C GLN A 147 3.93 2.44 12.30
N MET A 148 3.80 2.75 11.01
CA MET A 148 4.96 2.82 10.12
C MET A 148 5.59 4.21 10.20
N THR A 149 6.91 4.27 10.27
CA THR A 149 7.67 5.52 10.10
C THR A 149 7.74 5.89 8.62
N ASN A 150 8.18 7.11 8.31
CA ASN A 150 8.35 7.59 6.93
C ASN A 150 9.36 6.74 6.11
N ASP A 151 10.27 6.04 6.80
CA ASP A 151 11.27 5.15 6.19
C ASP A 151 10.76 3.70 6.04
N LEU A 152 9.46 3.47 6.27
CA LEU A 152 8.83 2.15 6.28
C LEU A 152 9.38 1.21 7.36
N ASP A 153 9.92 1.76 8.45
CA ASP A 153 10.23 0.98 9.65
C ASP A 153 9.01 0.90 10.57
N SER A 154 8.86 -0.22 11.26
CA SER A 154 7.77 -0.43 12.21
C SER A 154 8.10 0.16 13.57
N MET A 155 7.22 1.05 14.06
CA MET A 155 7.25 1.61 15.40
C MET A 155 6.12 0.99 16.25
N PHE A 156 6.45 0.59 17.47
CA PHE A 156 5.54 -0.12 18.37
C PHE A 156 5.26 0.71 19.62
N ILE A 157 3.97 0.89 19.92
CA ILE A 157 3.50 1.49 21.16
C ILE A 157 3.11 0.35 22.10
N ILE A 158 3.90 0.18 23.15
CA ILE A 158 3.74 -0.89 24.14
C ILE A 158 3.26 -0.32 25.47
N ARG A 159 2.36 -1.04 26.13
CA ARG A 159 2.03 -0.83 27.55
C ARG A 159 2.98 -1.69 28.39
N PRO A 160 3.88 -1.09 29.19
CA PRO A 160 4.84 -1.85 29.97
C PRO A 160 4.18 -2.87 30.89
N THR A 161 4.68 -4.10 30.90
CA THR A 161 4.24 -5.16 31.82
C THR A 161 5.44 -5.98 32.31
N PRO A 162 5.32 -6.71 33.42
CA PRO A 162 6.32 -7.71 33.82
C PRO A 162 6.53 -8.78 32.73
N ILE A 163 7.68 -9.45 32.76
CA ILE A 163 7.97 -10.56 31.83
C ILE A 163 6.95 -11.67 32.05
N ILE A 164 6.19 -12.02 31.01
CA ILE A 164 5.27 -13.14 31.04
C ILE A 164 6.10 -14.41 30.81
N LYS A 165 6.53 -15.06 31.90
CA LYS A 165 7.38 -16.26 31.85
C LYS A 165 6.64 -17.57 31.51
N SER A 166 5.32 -17.52 31.32
CA SER A 166 4.51 -18.73 31.14
C SER A 166 4.28 -19.01 29.66
N SER A 167 4.96 -20.03 29.15
CA SER A 167 4.79 -20.60 27.81
C SER A 167 3.37 -21.15 27.57
N GLU A 168 2.58 -21.38 28.62
CA GLU A 168 1.22 -21.93 28.50
C GLU A 168 0.21 -20.94 27.88
N LYS A 169 0.50 -19.63 27.93
CA LYS A 169 -0.35 -18.55 27.40
C LYS A 169 0.02 -18.08 26.00
N VAL A 170 1.09 -18.61 25.41
CA VAL A 170 1.60 -18.23 24.09
C VAL A 170 1.12 -19.25 23.05
N ASN A 171 0.55 -18.76 21.95
CA ASN A 171 0.17 -19.60 20.80
C ASN A 171 1.31 -19.70 19.79
N GLU A 172 1.85 -18.57 19.37
CA GLU A 172 2.87 -18.47 18.32
C GLU A 172 3.88 -17.38 18.69
N GLU A 173 5.11 -17.57 18.21
CA GLU A 173 6.25 -16.69 18.42
C GLU A 173 6.78 -16.19 17.08
N TYR A 174 7.01 -14.88 16.99
CA TYR A 174 7.51 -14.23 15.79
C TYR A 174 8.71 -13.35 16.09
N TYR A 175 9.67 -13.34 15.19
CA TYR A 175 10.87 -12.52 15.29
C TYR A 175 10.85 -11.44 14.21
N TYR A 176 11.09 -10.20 14.61
CA TYR A 176 11.18 -9.06 13.72
C TYR A 176 12.43 -8.26 14.01
N GLN A 177 13.26 -8.06 12.99
CA GLN A 177 14.45 -7.23 13.07
C GLN A 177 14.27 -6.03 12.13
N PRO A 178 14.24 -4.78 12.66
CA PRO A 178 14.27 -3.59 11.82
C PRO A 178 15.55 -3.54 10.98
N LYS A 179 15.49 -2.80 9.88
CA LYS A 179 16.63 -2.67 8.98
C LYS A 179 17.71 -1.82 9.63
N ASN A 180 18.98 -2.20 9.45
CA ASN A 180 20.16 -1.44 9.91
C ASN A 180 20.23 -1.22 11.44
N THR A 181 19.66 -2.14 12.23
CA THR A 181 19.80 -2.14 13.69
C THR A 181 20.19 -3.52 14.21
N ASP A 182 21.02 -3.57 15.25
CA ASP A 182 21.31 -4.80 16.02
C ASP A 182 20.17 -5.16 16.98
N GLU A 183 19.09 -4.37 16.96
CA GLU A 183 17.92 -4.58 17.79
C GLU A 183 16.96 -5.55 17.12
N TYR A 184 16.31 -6.41 17.90
CA TYR A 184 15.25 -7.29 17.41
C TYR A 184 14.10 -7.35 18.40
N TYR A 185 12.92 -7.70 17.88
CA TYR A 185 11.68 -7.82 18.62
C TYR A 185 11.21 -9.26 18.57
N LYS A 186 10.78 -9.78 19.72
CA LYS A 186 9.99 -11.01 19.82
C LYS A 186 8.54 -10.63 20.05
N PHE A 187 7.65 -11.16 19.23
CA PHE A 187 6.21 -11.03 19.37
C PHE A 187 5.62 -12.37 19.77
N TYR A 188 4.83 -12.36 20.83
CA TYR A 188 4.13 -13.53 21.36
C TYR A 188 2.64 -13.28 21.20
N SER A 189 1.95 -14.09 20.40
CA SER A 189 0.49 -14.04 20.33
C SER A 189 -0.08 -14.69 21.60
N LEU A 190 -0.89 -13.97 22.37
CA LEU A 190 -1.48 -14.51 23.59
C LEU A 190 -2.79 -15.27 23.28
N LYS A 191 -3.07 -16.33 24.04
CA LYS A 191 -4.40 -16.94 24.11
C LYS A 191 -5.39 -15.93 24.70
N ASN A 192 -6.56 -15.78 24.08
CA ASN A 192 -7.70 -15.08 24.68
C ASN A 192 -8.13 -15.77 25.97
#